data_AF-A0A0Q5IUA5-F1
#
_entry.id   AF-A0A0Q5IUA5-F1
#
_cell.length_a   1.000
_cell.length_b   1.000
_cell.length_c   1.000
_cell.angle_alpha   90.00
_cell.angle_beta   90.00
_cell.angle_gamma   90.00
#
_symmetry.space_group_name_H-M   'P 1'
#
loop_
_entity.id
_entity.type
_entity.pdbx_description
1 polymer ?
#
loop_
_entity_poly.entity_id
_entity_poly.type
_entity_poly.pdbx_seq_one_letter_code
_entity_poly.pdbx_strand_id
1 'polypeptide(L)'
;MLRIEFVTDLGARVSVEVEGAEKLLDVQRQYGRLGWTSGEVPQGGYLFPLENEQDFDWSLLGARKFTNSDGEEMVMHRGHAYRRRELEAVDSRKLKLPAAIKYSRGAKNTDPEHVREKADGEFEYVTLAIFRGGKRQDRFAVPAGRAQSPQGGARPTAPGGPRPQAAQAPAGRPAPVAARPAPAPVAVADEETPF
;
A
#
# COMPACT_ATOMS: atom_id res chain seq x y z
N MET A 1 16.85 17.73 -25.56
CA MET A 1 17.25 16.38 -25.13
C MET A 1 17.52 16.39 -23.63
N LEU A 2 16.79 15.59 -22.88
CA LEU A 2 16.91 15.42 -21.43
C LEU A 2 17.38 14.00 -21.13
N ARG A 3 17.88 13.77 -19.92
CA ARG A 3 18.24 12.43 -19.43
C ARG A 3 17.61 12.24 -18.06
N ILE A 4 16.98 11.09 -17.86
CA ILE A 4 16.44 10.67 -16.56
C ILE A 4 17.14 9.38 -16.13
N GLU A 5 17.48 9.28 -14.85
CA GLU A 5 18.12 8.11 -14.27
C GLU A 5 17.10 7.31 -13.47
N PHE A 6 17.00 6.01 -13.77
CA PHE A 6 16.18 5.06 -13.06
C PHE A 6 17.02 4.06 -12.30
N VAL A 7 16.47 3.61 -11.17
CA VAL A 7 16.79 2.33 -10.55
C VAL A 7 15.72 1.35 -10.99
N THR A 8 16.15 0.26 -11.64
CA THR A 8 15.23 -0.79 -12.10
C THR A 8 14.67 -1.60 -10.95
N ASP A 9 13.68 -2.44 -11.24
CA ASP A 9 13.14 -3.45 -10.33
C ASP A 9 14.21 -4.43 -9.80
N LEU A 10 15.31 -4.62 -10.55
CA LEU A 10 16.47 -5.43 -10.16
C LEU A 10 17.61 -4.62 -9.51
N GLY A 11 17.42 -3.32 -9.29
CA GLY A 11 18.41 -2.43 -8.65
C GLY A 11 19.52 -1.91 -9.57
N ALA A 12 19.44 -2.16 -10.89
CA ALA A 12 20.39 -1.62 -11.84
C ALA A 12 20.17 -0.11 -12.05
N ARG A 13 21.25 0.64 -12.25
CA ARG A 13 21.18 2.07 -12.63
C ARG A 13 21.14 2.19 -14.14
N VAL A 14 20.01 2.67 -14.67
CA VAL A 14 19.79 2.83 -16.11
C VAL A 14 19.47 4.28 -16.40
N SER A 15 20.09 4.85 -17.43
CA SER A 15 19.74 6.18 -17.91
C SER A 15 18.97 6.10 -19.21
N VAL A 16 17.91 6.88 -19.30
CA VAL A 16 17.05 6.95 -20.49
C VAL A 16 17.10 8.37 -21.03
N GLU A 17 17.31 8.48 -22.33
CA GLU A 17 17.25 9.75 -23.05
C GLU A 17 15.80 10.08 -23.40
N VAL A 18 15.44 11.36 -23.24
CA VAL A 18 14.12 11.89 -23.52
C VAL A 18 14.26 13.03 -24.52
N GLU A 19 13.52 12.94 -25.62
CA GLU A 19 13.59 13.89 -26.74
C GLU A 19 13.36 15.34 -26.29
N GLY A 20 12.33 15.55 -25.46
CA GLY A 20 11.92 16.86 -24.93
C GLY A 20 11.23 16.79 -23.57
N ALA A 21 10.99 17.95 -22.95
CA ALA A 21 10.43 18.05 -21.60
C ALA A 21 8.98 17.58 -21.51
N GLU A 22 8.23 17.75 -22.59
CA GLU A 22 6.84 17.35 -22.75
C GLU A 22 6.65 15.82 -22.66
N LYS A 23 7.65 15.03 -23.08
CA LYS A 23 7.60 13.56 -23.03
C LYS A 23 8.09 12.97 -21.70
N LEU A 24 8.63 13.80 -20.80
CA LEU A 24 9.27 13.32 -19.58
C LEU A 24 8.33 12.51 -18.70
N LEU A 25 7.10 12.99 -18.49
CA LEU A 25 6.12 12.29 -17.66
C LEU A 25 5.63 10.99 -18.30
N ASP A 26 5.54 10.93 -19.63
CA ASP A 26 5.17 9.71 -20.34
C ASP A 26 6.25 8.63 -20.20
N VAL A 27 7.53 9.03 -20.31
CA VAL A 27 8.68 8.15 -20.04
C VAL A 27 8.68 7.68 -18.59
N GLN A 28 8.44 8.57 -17.62
CA GLN A 28 8.31 8.20 -16.20
C GLN A 28 7.20 7.16 -15.98
N ARG A 29 6.01 7.39 -16.54
CA ARG A 29 4.88 6.43 -16.45
C ARG A 29 5.22 5.09 -17.10
N GLN A 30 5.86 5.11 -18.26
CA GLN A 30 6.23 3.90 -18.99
C GLN A 30 7.13 2.99 -18.14
N TYR A 31 8.22 3.51 -17.60
CA TYR A 31 9.15 2.72 -16.80
C TYR A 31 8.65 2.47 -15.38
N GLY A 32 7.91 3.40 -14.78
CA GLY A 32 7.37 3.21 -13.45
C GLY A 32 6.27 2.14 -13.38
N ARG A 33 5.58 1.81 -14.48
CA ARG A 33 4.71 0.62 -14.54
C ARG A 33 5.48 -0.69 -14.37
N LEU A 34 6.77 -0.70 -14.71
CA LEU A 34 7.68 -1.82 -14.49
C LEU A 34 8.24 -1.84 -13.05
N GLY A 35 7.83 -0.88 -12.20
CA GLY A 35 8.37 -0.71 -10.85
C GLY A 35 9.69 0.06 -10.79
N TRP A 36 10.12 0.65 -11.90
CA TRP A 36 11.35 1.45 -11.92
C TRP A 36 11.10 2.80 -11.25
N THR A 37 12.12 3.32 -10.58
CA THR A 37 12.01 4.56 -9.78
C THR A 37 13.13 5.53 -10.13
N SER A 38 12.87 6.83 -10.07
CA SER A 38 13.87 7.87 -10.34
C SER A 38 14.04 8.74 -9.09
N GLY A 39 15.28 8.86 -8.62
CA GLY A 39 15.59 9.56 -7.37
C GLY A 39 15.16 8.79 -6.12
N GLU A 40 15.03 9.52 -5.02
CA GLU A 40 14.61 8.99 -3.72
C GLU A 40 13.28 9.58 -3.27
N VAL A 41 12.63 8.91 -2.33
CA VAL A 41 11.44 9.44 -1.66
C VAL A 41 11.88 10.62 -0.79
N PRO A 42 11.28 11.82 -0.94
CA PRO A 42 11.61 12.97 -0.09
C PRO A 42 11.34 12.68 1.38
N GLN A 43 12.06 13.36 2.27
CA GLN A 43 11.76 13.31 3.70
C GLN A 43 10.32 13.80 3.94
N GLY A 44 9.52 13.02 4.65
CA GLY A 44 8.08 13.29 4.80
C GLY A 44 7.19 12.73 3.68
N GLY A 45 7.79 12.08 2.68
CA GLY A 45 7.09 11.60 1.48
C GLY A 45 6.85 12.67 0.42
N TYR A 46 6.36 12.25 -0.74
CA TYR A 46 5.94 13.17 -1.80
C TYR A 46 4.72 13.99 -1.37
N LEU A 47 4.68 15.27 -1.76
CA LEU A 47 3.55 16.16 -1.48
C LEU A 47 2.76 16.43 -2.76
N PHE A 48 1.47 16.09 -2.74
CA PHE A 48 0.56 16.30 -3.87
C PHE A 48 -0.71 17.06 -3.45
N PRO A 49 -1.42 17.69 -4.41
CA PRO A 49 -2.73 18.27 -4.15
C PRO A 49 -3.74 17.21 -3.67
N LEU A 50 -4.60 17.56 -2.72
CA LEU A 50 -5.61 16.65 -2.16
C LEU A 50 -6.55 16.10 -3.24
N GLU A 51 -6.96 16.97 -4.17
CA GLU A 51 -7.87 16.64 -5.29
C GLU A 51 -7.28 15.66 -6.31
N ASN A 52 -5.97 15.38 -6.26
CA ASN A 52 -5.34 14.39 -7.13
C ASN A 52 -5.36 12.98 -6.53
N GLU A 53 -5.69 12.80 -5.25
CA GLU A 53 -5.50 11.50 -4.57
C GLU A 53 -6.29 10.36 -5.21
N GLN A 54 -7.56 10.62 -5.56
CA GLN A 54 -8.49 9.58 -5.99
C GLN A 54 -8.05 8.90 -7.28
N ASP A 55 -7.47 9.67 -8.20
CA ASP A 55 -7.07 9.22 -9.54
C ASP A 55 -5.59 9.45 -9.84
N PHE A 56 -4.76 9.58 -8.80
CA PHE A 56 -3.32 9.71 -8.94
C PHE A 56 -2.72 8.49 -9.68
N ASP A 57 -1.89 8.75 -10.70
CA ASP A 57 -1.15 7.68 -11.36
C ASP A 57 0.10 7.31 -10.58
N TRP A 58 -0.02 6.26 -9.78
CA TRP A 58 1.06 5.68 -8.98
C TRP A 58 2.28 5.24 -9.80
N SER A 59 2.12 4.98 -11.11
CA SER A 59 3.26 4.66 -11.97
C SER A 59 4.23 5.82 -12.15
N LEU A 60 3.83 7.07 -11.88
CA LEU A 60 4.76 8.21 -11.84
C LEU A 60 5.87 8.03 -10.80
N LEU A 61 5.62 7.24 -9.76
CA LEU A 61 6.55 6.97 -8.67
C LEU A 61 7.13 5.55 -8.73
N GLY A 62 6.86 4.78 -9.79
CA GLY A 62 7.20 3.35 -9.79
C GLY A 62 6.36 2.51 -8.83
N ALA A 63 5.18 3.01 -8.43
CA ALA A 63 4.28 2.36 -7.49
C ALA A 63 3.04 1.81 -8.19
N ARG A 64 2.30 0.93 -7.50
CA ARG A 64 1.01 0.40 -7.99
C ARG A 64 0.04 0.13 -6.85
N LYS A 65 -1.26 0.31 -7.10
CA LYS A 65 -2.31 -0.16 -6.19
C LYS A 65 -2.40 -1.69 -6.23
N PHE A 66 -2.77 -2.29 -5.10
CA PHE A 66 -3.11 -3.71 -5.00
C PHE A 66 -4.05 -3.93 -3.81
N THR A 67 -4.81 -5.02 -3.85
CA THR A 67 -5.62 -5.48 -2.72
C THR A 67 -4.87 -6.60 -2.00
N ASN A 68 -4.71 -6.50 -0.69
CA ASN A 68 -4.08 -7.55 0.10
C ASN A 68 -5.05 -8.74 0.35
N SER A 69 -4.59 -9.77 1.06
CA SER A 69 -5.42 -10.93 1.42
C SER A 69 -6.65 -10.60 2.28
N ASP A 70 -6.59 -9.48 3.00
CA ASP A 70 -7.64 -9.03 3.91
C ASP A 70 -8.69 -8.15 3.21
N GLY A 71 -8.54 -7.91 1.90
CA GLY A 71 -9.44 -7.06 1.12
C GLY A 71 -9.13 -5.56 1.19
N GLU A 72 -8.00 -5.16 1.80
CA GLU A 72 -7.60 -3.77 1.94
C GLU A 72 -6.85 -3.26 0.70
N GLU A 73 -7.23 -2.07 0.20
CA GLU A 73 -6.50 -1.38 -0.87
C GLU A 73 -5.23 -0.74 -0.32
N MET A 74 -4.09 -1.11 -0.90
CA MET A 74 -2.76 -0.66 -0.51
C MET A 74 -1.96 -0.19 -1.74
N VAL A 75 -0.86 0.50 -1.48
CA VAL A 75 0.11 0.89 -2.52
C VAL A 75 1.40 0.11 -2.34
N MET A 76 1.86 -0.56 -3.39
CA MET A 76 3.15 -1.25 -3.45
C MET A 76 4.19 -0.34 -4.07
N HIS A 77 5.32 -0.11 -3.40
CA HIS A 77 6.46 0.64 -3.92
C HIS A 77 7.77 0.07 -3.39
N ARG A 78 8.72 -0.28 -4.28
CA ARG A 78 10.01 -0.93 -3.96
C ARG A 78 9.87 -2.12 -2.98
N GLY A 79 8.86 -2.96 -3.20
CA GLY A 79 8.59 -4.14 -2.35
C GLY A 79 7.96 -3.85 -0.98
N HIS A 80 7.62 -2.59 -0.69
CA HIS A 80 6.93 -2.21 0.54
C HIS A 80 5.46 -1.89 0.28
N ALA A 81 4.59 -2.35 1.18
CA ALA A 81 3.17 -2.02 1.17
C ALA A 81 2.88 -0.80 2.07
N TYR A 82 2.20 0.20 1.51
CA TYR A 82 1.80 1.44 2.18
C TYR A 82 0.28 1.48 2.32
N ARG A 83 -0.18 1.78 3.54
CA ARG A 83 -1.60 1.89 3.89
C ARG A 83 -2.06 3.35 3.76
N ARG A 84 -3.27 3.53 3.23
CA ARG A 84 -3.97 4.82 3.19
C ARG A 84 -4.47 5.20 4.59
N ARG A 85 -4.16 6.41 5.04
CA ARG A 85 -4.62 6.98 6.32
C ARG A 85 -5.23 8.34 6.07
N GLU A 86 -6.42 8.55 6.59
CA GLU A 86 -7.06 9.87 6.60
C GLU A 86 -6.56 10.63 7.83
N LEU A 87 -6.10 11.85 7.62
CA LEU A 87 -5.66 12.77 8.66
C LEU A 87 -6.67 13.91 8.71
N GLU A 88 -7.31 14.07 9.87
CA GLU A 88 -8.26 15.15 10.10
C GLU A 88 -7.57 16.51 10.07
N ALA A 89 -8.34 17.55 9.77
CA ALA A 89 -7.83 18.91 9.84
C ALA A 89 -7.47 19.26 11.28
N VAL A 90 -6.27 19.78 11.48
CA VAL A 90 -5.81 20.27 12.78
C VAL A 90 -6.04 21.77 12.80
N ASP A 91 -7.03 22.25 13.56
CA ASP A 91 -7.22 23.68 13.83
C ASP A 91 -6.86 23.98 15.29
N SER A 92 -5.56 24.19 15.53
CA SER A 92 -5.06 24.66 16.82
C SER A 92 -4.62 26.11 16.71
N ARG A 93 -4.58 26.83 17.84
CA ARG A 93 -4.10 28.23 17.89
C ARG A 93 -2.67 28.39 17.35
N LYS A 94 -1.85 27.32 17.39
CA LYS A 94 -0.45 27.31 16.95
C LYS A 94 -0.26 26.77 15.53
N LEU A 95 -1.17 25.93 15.05
CA LEU A 95 -1.01 25.18 13.82
C LEU A 95 -2.36 24.90 13.18
N LYS A 96 -2.50 25.32 11.92
CA LYS A 96 -3.67 25.07 11.07
C LYS A 96 -3.25 24.20 9.89
N LEU A 97 -3.58 22.92 9.93
CA LEU A 97 -3.36 22.00 8.82
C LEU A 97 -4.71 21.55 8.25
N PRO A 98 -4.89 21.63 6.92
CA PRO A 98 -6.08 21.07 6.30
C PRO A 98 -6.05 19.54 6.36
N ALA A 99 -7.22 18.92 6.15
CA ALA A 99 -7.33 17.48 6.01
C ALA A 99 -6.35 16.96 4.95
N ALA A 100 -5.82 15.77 5.19
CA ALA A 100 -4.83 15.15 4.33
C ALA A 100 -5.06 13.65 4.22
N ILE A 101 -4.62 13.08 3.11
CA ILE A 101 -4.55 11.63 2.94
C ILE A 101 -3.09 11.23 2.89
N LYS A 102 -2.66 10.37 3.81
CA LYS A 102 -1.27 9.93 3.97
C LYS A 102 -1.14 8.44 3.63
N TYR A 103 -0.19 8.12 2.75
CA TYR A 103 0.23 6.75 2.46
C TYR A 103 1.52 6.46 3.21
N SER A 104 1.44 5.58 4.21
CA SER A 104 2.56 5.28 5.10
C SER A 104 2.58 3.81 5.53
N ARG A 105 3.71 3.37 6.08
CA ARG A 105 3.87 2.05 6.71
C ARG A 105 4.61 2.20 8.03
N GLY A 106 4.57 1.16 8.87
CA GLY A 106 5.45 1.11 10.05
C GLY A 106 6.92 1.09 9.61
N ALA A 107 7.77 1.80 10.34
CA ALA A 107 9.21 1.74 10.16
C ALA A 107 9.72 0.34 10.54
N LYS A 108 10.74 -0.11 9.82
CA LYS A 108 11.49 -1.34 10.08
C LYS A 108 12.87 -0.97 10.62
N ASN A 109 13.52 -1.91 11.30
CA ASN A 109 14.88 -1.72 11.82
C ASN A 109 15.91 -1.41 10.72
N THR A 110 15.66 -1.85 9.49
CA THR A 110 16.50 -1.59 8.31
C THR A 110 16.27 -0.21 7.68
N ASP A 111 15.20 0.49 8.07
CA ASP A 111 14.95 1.83 7.54
C ASP A 111 15.92 2.83 8.20
N PRO A 112 16.57 3.71 7.43
CA PRO A 112 17.50 4.67 7.99
C PRO A 112 16.76 5.72 8.83
N GLU A 113 17.39 6.24 9.88
CA GLU A 113 16.74 7.13 10.84
C GLU A 113 16.14 8.39 10.20
N HIS A 114 16.77 8.93 9.16
CA HIS A 114 16.31 10.15 8.49
C HIS A 114 14.98 10.01 7.73
N VAL A 115 14.52 8.78 7.43
CA VAL A 115 13.19 8.54 6.81
C VAL A 115 12.11 8.16 7.82
N ARG A 116 12.48 7.99 9.10
CA ARG A 116 11.54 7.62 10.15
C ARG A 116 10.88 8.86 10.72
N GLU A 117 9.56 8.89 10.66
CA GLU A 117 8.73 9.89 11.31
C GLU A 117 8.28 9.37 12.67
N LYS A 118 8.60 10.09 13.74
CA LYS A 118 8.03 9.84 15.06
C LYS A 118 6.58 10.29 15.06
N ALA A 119 5.67 9.38 15.41
CA ALA A 119 4.29 9.71 15.70
C ALA A 119 4.07 9.76 17.22
N ASP A 120 2.84 10.09 17.62
CA ASP A 120 2.45 10.02 19.02
C ASP A 120 2.57 8.57 19.55
N GLY A 121 3.38 8.40 20.61
CA GLY A 121 3.71 7.10 21.21
C GLY A 121 5.07 6.54 20.77
N GLU A 122 5.22 5.21 20.80
CA GLU A 122 6.46 4.50 20.46
C GLU A 122 6.54 4.10 18.97
N PHE A 123 5.54 4.45 18.16
CA PHE A 123 5.47 4.02 16.76
C PHE A 123 6.18 5.00 15.83
N GLU A 124 7.09 4.45 15.01
CA GLU A 124 7.74 5.16 13.91
C GLU A 124 7.11 4.77 12.57
N TYR A 125 6.95 5.74 11.68
CA TYR A 125 6.37 5.53 10.36
C TYR A 125 7.33 5.94 9.25
N VAL A 126 7.17 5.33 8.08
CA VAL A 126 7.80 5.79 6.84
C VAL A 126 6.70 6.18 5.86
N THR A 127 6.72 7.43 5.42
CA THR A 127 5.71 8.00 4.53
C THR A 127 6.17 7.93 3.08
N LEU A 128 5.29 7.47 2.20
CA LEU A 128 5.49 7.50 0.76
C LEU A 128 4.97 8.81 0.17
N ALA A 129 3.71 9.17 0.47
CA ALA A 129 3.08 10.35 -0.08
C ALA A 129 2.02 10.94 0.87
N ILE A 130 1.84 12.25 0.80
CA ILE A 130 0.79 13.01 1.47
C ILE A 130 0.07 13.86 0.42
N PHE A 131 -1.24 13.68 0.35
CA PHE A 131 -2.15 14.49 -0.46
C PHE A 131 -2.81 15.51 0.46
N ARG A 132 -2.51 16.81 0.28
CA ARG A 132 -2.97 17.87 1.19
C ARG A 132 -3.08 19.21 0.48
N GLY A 133 -4.22 19.89 0.62
CA GLY A 133 -4.45 21.22 0.05
C GLY A 133 -4.14 21.29 -1.45
N GLY A 134 -3.57 22.42 -1.90
CA GLY A 134 -3.17 22.61 -3.29
C GLY A 134 -4.34 22.74 -4.28
N LYS A 135 -4.01 22.79 -5.57
CA LYS A 135 -4.97 22.76 -6.69
C LYS A 135 -4.68 21.52 -7.54
N ARG A 136 -5.72 20.83 -8.01
CA ARG A 136 -5.58 19.68 -8.90
C ARG A 136 -4.66 19.98 -10.10
N GLN A 137 -3.84 19.00 -10.44
CA GLN A 137 -2.99 19.00 -11.64
C GLN A 137 -3.27 17.76 -12.47
N ASP A 138 -3.80 17.93 -13.69
CA ASP A 138 -4.20 16.81 -14.55
C ASP A 138 -3.01 15.93 -14.97
N ARG A 139 -1.80 16.51 -15.02
CA ARG A 139 -0.56 15.78 -15.30
C ARG A 139 -0.20 14.71 -14.26
N PHE A 140 -0.88 14.66 -13.11
CA PHE A 140 -0.70 13.61 -12.09
C PHE A 140 -1.80 12.54 -12.12
N ALA A 141 -2.91 12.80 -12.82
CA ALA A 141 -3.99 11.84 -12.95
C ALA A 141 -3.59 10.68 -13.87
N VAL A 142 -4.32 9.57 -13.78
CA VAL A 142 -4.28 8.50 -14.78
C VAL A 142 -4.85 9.04 -16.10
N PRO A 143 -4.17 8.87 -17.26
CA PRO A 143 -4.68 9.36 -18.54
C PRO A 143 -6.05 8.76 -18.89
N ALA A 144 -7.02 9.63 -19.18
CA ALA A 144 -8.36 9.25 -19.61
C ALA A 144 -8.27 8.43 -20.91
N GLY A 145 -8.53 7.12 -20.82
CA GLY A 145 -8.32 6.14 -21.89
C GLY A 145 -7.63 4.86 -21.44
N ARG A 146 -7.09 4.83 -20.21
CA ARG A 146 -6.48 3.64 -19.60
C ARG A 146 -6.91 3.42 -18.15
N ALA A 147 -8.20 3.63 -17.85
CA ALA A 147 -8.77 3.16 -16.59
C ALA A 147 -8.46 1.66 -16.45
N GLN A 148 -7.63 1.32 -15.45
CA GLN A 148 -7.34 -0.06 -15.11
C GLN A 148 -8.67 -0.72 -14.77
N SER A 149 -9.16 -1.58 -15.65
CA SER A 149 -10.29 -2.43 -15.32
C SER A 149 -9.89 -3.23 -14.09
N PRO A 150 -10.68 -3.21 -13.00
CA PRO A 150 -10.48 -4.18 -11.94
C PRO A 150 -10.66 -5.55 -12.61
N GLN A 151 -9.61 -6.36 -12.65
CA GLN A 151 -9.67 -7.75 -13.09
C GLN A 151 -10.54 -8.52 -12.09
N GLY A 152 -11.85 -8.37 -12.19
CA GLY A 152 -12.82 -9.33 -11.70
C GLY A 152 -12.77 -10.53 -12.62
N GLY A 153 -12.20 -11.63 -12.11
CA GLY A 153 -12.19 -12.92 -12.80
C GLY A 153 -13.62 -13.43 -13.01
N ALA A 154 -14.23 -13.09 -14.13
CA ALA A 154 -15.39 -13.78 -14.65
C ALA A 154 -14.89 -14.93 -15.55
N ARG A 155 -14.81 -16.11 -14.96
CA ARG A 155 -14.62 -17.39 -15.68
C ARG A 155 -15.78 -17.54 -16.68
N PRO A 156 -15.54 -17.81 -17.98
CA PRO A 156 -16.63 -18.16 -18.88
C PRO A 156 -17.18 -19.53 -18.52
N THR A 157 -18.46 -19.56 -18.15
CA THR A 157 -19.26 -20.78 -17.95
C THR A 157 -19.49 -21.46 -19.30
N ALA A 158 -18.95 -22.68 -19.46
CA ALA A 158 -19.29 -23.57 -20.56
C ALA A 158 -20.67 -24.23 -20.32
N PRO A 159 -21.47 -24.50 -21.37
CA PRO A 159 -22.79 -25.09 -21.24
C PRO A 159 -22.78 -26.62 -21.26
N GLY A 160 -23.62 -27.24 -20.41
CA GLY A 160 -24.40 -28.45 -20.73
C GLY A 160 -23.75 -29.83 -20.60
N GLY A 161 -24.09 -30.56 -19.53
CA GLY A 161 -23.95 -32.03 -19.43
C GLY A 161 -24.71 -32.60 -18.22
N PRO A 162 -25.50 -33.68 -18.35
CA PRO A 162 -26.53 -34.06 -17.37
C PRO A 162 -26.01 -34.80 -16.14
N ARG A 163 -26.66 -34.52 -14.99
CA ARG A 163 -26.51 -35.18 -13.68
C ARG A 163 -27.24 -36.54 -13.65
N PRO A 164 -26.65 -37.59 -13.03
CA PRO A 164 -27.41 -38.69 -12.45
C PRO A 164 -27.79 -38.41 -10.99
N GLN A 165 -29.04 -38.71 -10.65
CA GLN A 165 -29.60 -38.77 -9.28
C GLN A 165 -29.35 -40.15 -8.65
N ALA A 166 -29.12 -40.19 -7.34
CA ALA A 166 -29.43 -41.24 -6.35
C ALA A 166 -28.52 -41.02 -5.11
N ALA A 167 -28.88 -41.26 -3.85
CA ALA A 167 -30.06 -41.76 -3.18
C ALA A 167 -29.97 -41.34 -1.68
N GLN A 168 -31.07 -41.55 -0.96
CA GLN A 168 -31.39 -41.12 0.40
C GLN A 168 -30.50 -41.73 1.52
N ALA A 169 -30.57 -41.07 2.68
CA ALA A 169 -29.90 -41.30 3.96
C ALA A 169 -30.17 -42.68 4.61
N PRO A 170 -29.49 -43.00 5.74
CA PRO A 170 -30.11 -42.67 7.02
C PRO A 170 -29.15 -42.19 8.13
N ALA A 171 -29.81 -41.81 9.24
CA ALA A 171 -29.34 -41.09 10.40
C ALA A 171 -28.29 -41.79 11.27
N GLY A 172 -27.46 -40.97 11.93
CA GLY A 172 -26.57 -41.38 13.01
C GLY A 172 -25.93 -40.19 13.72
N ARG A 173 -26.60 -39.66 14.75
CA ARG A 173 -26.01 -38.74 15.74
C ARG A 173 -25.30 -39.55 16.82
N PRO A 174 -24.06 -39.19 17.21
CA PRO A 174 -23.63 -39.30 18.59
C PRO A 174 -23.35 -37.92 19.20
N ALA A 175 -23.52 -37.87 20.52
CA ALA A 175 -23.59 -36.71 21.39
C ALA A 175 -22.30 -35.85 21.49
N PRO A 176 -22.40 -34.58 21.93
CA PRO A 176 -21.24 -33.74 22.21
C PRO A 176 -20.49 -34.21 23.46
N VAL A 177 -19.20 -34.47 23.32
CA VAL A 177 -18.29 -34.74 24.45
C VAL A 177 -17.93 -33.41 25.11
N ALA A 178 -18.05 -33.41 26.43
CA ALA A 178 -17.90 -32.27 27.32
C ALA A 178 -16.54 -31.55 27.22
N ALA A 179 -16.60 -30.22 27.34
CA ALA A 179 -15.47 -29.33 27.49
C ALA A 179 -14.65 -29.70 28.74
N ARG A 180 -13.34 -29.84 28.55
CA ARG A 180 -12.37 -30.05 29.63
C ARG A 180 -11.97 -28.68 30.21
N PRO A 181 -11.99 -28.49 31.54
CA PRO A 181 -11.71 -27.20 32.15
C PRO A 181 -10.24 -26.81 32.04
N ALA A 182 -10.01 -25.49 31.97
CA ALA A 182 -8.71 -24.84 31.92
C ALA A 182 -7.87 -25.12 33.19
N PRO A 183 -6.54 -25.30 33.07
CA PRO A 183 -5.66 -25.28 34.24
C PRO A 183 -5.54 -23.85 34.79
N ALA A 184 -5.72 -23.73 36.11
CA ALA A 184 -5.50 -22.52 36.89
C ALA A 184 -4.02 -22.09 36.87
N PRO A 185 -3.73 -20.78 37.03
CA PRO A 185 -2.37 -20.26 37.04
C PRO A 185 -1.60 -20.72 38.29
N VAL A 186 -0.41 -21.29 38.06
CA VAL A 186 0.59 -21.52 39.10
C VAL A 186 1.22 -20.16 39.42
N ALA A 187 0.93 -19.65 40.61
CA ALA A 187 1.72 -18.61 41.25
C ALA A 187 2.93 -19.25 41.97
N VAL A 188 3.86 -18.38 42.40
CA VAL A 188 5.11 -18.62 43.17
C VAL A 188 6.27 -19.23 42.34
N ALA A 189 7.47 -18.67 42.29
CA ALA A 189 8.16 -17.85 43.28
C ALA A 189 9.17 -16.87 42.65
N ASP A 190 9.31 -15.70 43.30
CA ASP A 190 10.54 -14.91 43.34
C ASP A 190 11.72 -15.85 43.64
N GLU A 191 12.67 -15.95 42.70
CA GLU A 191 13.99 -16.46 43.00
C GLU A 191 14.99 -15.30 42.90
N GLU A 192 15.24 -14.79 44.09
CA GLU A 192 16.34 -13.99 44.57
C GLU A 192 17.66 -14.33 43.85
N THR A 193 18.17 -13.35 43.10
CA THR A 193 19.61 -13.27 42.80
C THR A 193 20.32 -12.80 44.07
N PRO A 194 21.42 -13.45 44.46
CA PRO A 194 22.68 -12.69 44.40
C PRO A 194 23.91 -13.52 43.99
N PHE A 195 24.84 -12.77 43.39
CA PHE A 195 26.24 -13.06 42.98
C PHE A 195 26.47 -13.55 41.55
#